data_AF-A0A3B7R6I4-F1
#
_entry.id   AF-A0A3B7R6I4-F1
#
_cell.length_a   1.000
_cell.length_b   1.000
_cell.length_c   1.000
_cell.angle_alpha   90.00
_cell.angle_beta   90.00
_cell.angle_gamma   90.00
#
_symmetry.space_group_name_H-M   'P 1'
#
loop_
_entity.id
_entity.type
_entity.pdbx_description
1 polymer ?
#
loop_
_entity_poly.entity_id
_entity_poly.type
_entity_poly.pdbx_seq_one_letter_code
_entity_poly.pdbx_strand_id
1 'polypeptide(L)' 'MTAEELAQAGFYPADWVPSGTTYTQGQLYVRMSATGSVRVFVPLDSADIEVSSGDLYNPDIHHRGPVPTLTELHRILKA' A
#
# COMPACT_ATOMS: atom_id res chain seq x y z
N MET A 1 -4.41 9.48 -3.51
CA MET A 1 -4.46 9.04 -2.10
C MET A 1 -3.41 9.80 -1.31
N THR A 2 -3.79 10.39 -0.18
CA THR A 2 -2.89 11.15 0.70
C THR A 2 -2.48 10.33 1.93
N ALA A 3 -1.44 10.79 2.64
CA ALA A 3 -1.00 10.16 3.88
C ALA A 3 -2.08 10.17 4.97
N GLU A 4 -2.88 11.24 5.06
CA GLU A 4 -3.97 11.37 6.04
C GLU A 4 -5.09 10.36 5.76
N GLU A 5 -5.49 10.22 4.49
CA GLU A 5 -6.48 9.22 4.07
C GLU A 5 -6.00 7.80 4.43
N LEU A 6 -4.73 7.49 4.17
CA LEU A 6 -4.15 6.18 4.52
C LEU A 6 -4.12 5.95 6.03
N ALA A 7 -3.79 6.98 6.83
CA ALA A 7 -3.86 6.90 8.28
C ALA A 7 -5.28 6.62 8.80
N GLN A 8 -6.30 7.25 8.21
CA GLN A 8 -7.71 6.97 8.52
C GLN A 8 -8.13 5.54 8.17
N ALA A 9 -7.51 4.94 7.14
CA ALA A 9 -7.69 3.53 6.78
C ALA A 9 -6.86 2.54 7.63
N GLY A 10 -6.13 3.06 8.63
CA GLY A 10 -5.31 2.29 9.58
C GLY A 10 -3.92 1.93 9.06
N PHE A 11 -3.44 2.58 8.01
CA PHE A 11 -2.10 2.39 7.50
C PHE A 11 -1.10 3.35 8.15
N TYR A 12 0.11 2.85 8.40
CA TYR A 12 1.22 3.61 8.94
C TYR A 12 2.37 3.63 7.94
N PRO A 13 3.11 4.75 7.78
CA PRO A 13 4.27 4.77 6.90
C PRO A 13 5.32 3.77 7.39
N ALA A 14 5.96 3.06 6.47
CA ALA A 14 7.12 2.24 6.78
C ALA A 14 8.34 3.15 7.00
N ASP A 15 8.99 3.00 8.16
CA ASP A 15 10.20 3.75 8.52
C ASP A 15 11.43 3.29 7.74
N TRP A 16 11.41 2.05 7.24
CA TRP A 16 12.49 1.48 6.45
C TRP A 16 11.97 0.41 5.48
N VAL A 17 12.52 0.41 4.28
CA VAL A 17 12.26 -0.58 3.24
C VAL A 17 13.60 -1.23 2.84
N PRO A 18 13.72 -2.57 2.89
CA PRO A 18 14.91 -3.27 2.44
C PRO A 18 15.26 -3.00 0.98
N SER A 19 16.55 -2.97 0.69
CA SER A 19 17.06 -2.97 -0.68
C SER A 19 16.68 -4.27 -1.40
N GLY A 20 16.51 -4.20 -2.72
CA GLY A 20 16.10 -5.34 -3.54
C GLY A 20 14.59 -5.57 -3.62
N THR A 21 13.78 -4.75 -2.94
CA THR A 21 12.33 -4.70 -3.14
C THR A 21 11.97 -3.84 -4.37
N THR A 22 10.72 -3.92 -4.81
CA THR A 22 10.18 -3.08 -5.90
C THR A 22 9.80 -1.67 -5.45
N TYR A 23 9.84 -1.37 -4.14
CA TYR A 23 9.38 -0.12 -3.54
C TYR A 23 10.52 0.91 -3.40
N THR A 24 11.14 1.28 -4.52
CA THR A 24 12.38 2.08 -4.52
C THR A 24 12.16 3.59 -4.65
N GLN A 25 10.98 4.04 -5.09
CA GLN A 25 10.69 5.45 -5.40
C GLN A 25 9.26 5.86 -4.99
N GLY A 26 8.99 5.87 -3.70
CA GLY A 26 7.66 6.17 -3.17
C GLY A 26 7.61 6.02 -1.66
N GLN A 27 6.40 6.15 -1.13
CA GLN A 27 6.13 5.87 0.27
C GLN A 27 5.38 4.53 0.38
N LEU A 28 5.94 3.62 1.16
CA LEU A 28 5.25 2.40 1.55
C LEU A 28 4.49 2.67 2.86
N TYR A 29 3.24 2.24 2.90
CA TYR A 29 2.42 2.23 4.09
C TYR A 29 1.96 0.81 4.40
N VAL A 30 1.86 0.47 5.67
CA VAL A 30 1.58 -0.88 6.15
C VAL A 30 0.41 -0.86 7.12
N ARG A 31 -0.51 -1.80 6.96
CA ARG A 31 -1.56 -2.11 7.92
C ARG A 31 -1.45 -3.58 8.31
N MET A 32 -1.35 -3.83 9.61
CA MET A 32 -1.38 -5.19 10.15
C MET A 32 -2.81 -5.71 10.21
N SER A 33 -2.97 -7.00 9.91
CA SER A 33 -4.23 -7.74 10.05
C SER A 33 -3.97 -9.09 10.69
N ALA A 34 -5.04 -9.80 11.07
CA ALA A 34 -4.93 -11.13 11.68
C ALA A 34 -4.27 -12.17 10.76
N THR A 35 -4.30 -11.96 9.44
CA THR A 35 -3.78 -12.89 8.43
C THR A 35 -2.43 -12.47 7.85
N GLY A 36 -1.88 -11.33 8.29
CA GLY A 36 -0.61 -10.80 7.80
C GLY A 36 -0.63 -9.28 7.61
N SER A 37 0.30 -8.75 6.83
CA SER A 37 0.34 -7.32 6.50
C SER A 37 -0.26 -7.05 5.12
N VAL A 38 -1.06 -5.99 5.04
CA VAL A 38 -1.44 -5.37 3.78
C VAL A 38 -0.63 -4.09 3.64
N ARG A 39 -0.18 -3.80 2.42
CA ARG A 39 0.66 -2.67 2.12
C ARG A 39 0.05 -1.84 1.00
N VAL A 40 0.25 -0.54 1.10
CA VAL A 40 -0.04 0.42 0.03
C VAL A 40 1.25 1.11 -0.34
N PHE A 41 1.66 0.99 -1.59
CA PHE A 41 2.76 1.75 -2.15
C PHE A 41 2.23 2.92 -2.97
N VAL A 42 2.69 4.12 -2.63
CA VAL A 42 2.38 5.37 -3.34
C VAL A 42 3.66 5.87 -4.01
N PRO A 43 3.81 5.71 -5.33
CA PRO A 43 4.96 6.24 -6.08
C PRO A 43 5.02 7.77 -6.02
N LEU A 44 6.22 8.35 -6.08
CA LEU A 44 6.40 9.81 -6.05
C LEU A 44 5.82 10.50 -7.29
N ASP A 45 5.98 9.89 -8.47
CA ASP A 45 5.68 10.51 -9.77
C ASP A 45 4.47 9.87 -10.48
N SER A 46 3.56 9.23 -9.73
CA SER A 46 2.35 8.59 -10.28
C SER A 46 1.11 8.80 -9.41
N ALA A 47 -0.05 8.87 -10.05
CA ALA A 47 -1.34 8.86 -9.37
C ALA A 47 -1.82 7.43 -9.02
N ASP A 48 -1.15 6.42 -9.57
CA ASP A 48 -1.46 5.01 -9.32
C ASP A 48 -0.88 4.58 -7.98
N ILE A 49 -1.63 3.75 -7.26
CA ILE A 49 -1.12 3.06 -6.08
C ILE A 49 -1.08 1.56 -6.32
N GLU A 50 -0.23 0.88 -5.58
CA GLU A 50 -0.24 -0.58 -5.49
C GLU A 50 -0.75 -1.01 -4.12
N VAL A 51 -1.67 -1.98 -4.09
CA VAL A 51 -2.11 -2.67 -2.87
C VAL A 51 -1.62 -4.09 -2.92
N SER A 52 -0.85 -4.52 -1.92
CA SER A 52 -0.23 -5.85 -1.91
C SER A 52 -0.16 -6.49 -0.53
N SER A 53 0.00 -7.81 -0.49
CA SER A 53 0.26 -8.59 0.73
C SER A 53 1.37 -9.63 0.49
N GLY A 54 1.61 -10.50 1.48
CA GLY A 54 2.60 -11.56 1.36
C GLY A 54 4.03 -11.06 1.50
N ASP A 55 4.95 -11.69 0.79
CA ASP A 55 6.39 -11.37 0.82
C ASP A 55 6.70 -9.97 0.25
N LEU A 56 7.79 -9.36 0.71
CA LEU A 56 8.15 -8.00 0.30
C LEU A 56 8.95 -7.97 -1.01
N TYR A 57 9.69 -9.04 -1.32
CA TYR A 57 10.49 -9.16 -2.55
C TYR A 57 9.67 -9.72 -3.71
N ASN A 58 8.66 -10.55 -3.40
CA ASN A 58 7.69 -11.08 -4.34
C ASN A 58 6.26 -10.88 -3.83
N PRO A 59 5.72 -9.65 -3.91
CA PRO A 59 4.43 -9.32 -3.33
C PRO A 59 3.25 -9.93 -4.10
N ASP A 60 2.24 -10.35 -3.34
CA ASP A 60 0.92 -10.69 -3.87
C ASP A 60 0.17 -9.38 -4.15
N ILE A 61 0.10 -8.98 -5.43
CA ILE A 61 -0.52 -7.72 -5.84
C ILE A 61 -2.04 -7.91 -5.99
N HIS A 62 -2.80 -7.18 -5.21
CA HIS A 62 -4.27 -7.16 -5.25
C HIS A 62 -4.81 -6.10 -6.20
N HIS A 63 -4.09 -4.97 -6.31
CA HIS A 63 -4.47 -3.85 -7.16
C HIS A 63 -3.25 -3.05 -7.59
N ARG A 64 -3.27 -2.56 -8.83
CA ARG A 64 -2.35 -1.55 -9.34
C ARG A 64 -3.11 -0.59 -10.24
N GLY A 65 -3.14 0.69 -9.89
CA GLY A 65 -3.86 1.72 -10.64
C GLY A 65 -4.40 2.84 -9.75
N PRO A 66 -5.17 3.79 -10.32
CA PRO A 66 -5.65 4.93 -9.58
C PRO A 66 -6.69 4.51 -8.53
N VAL A 67 -6.60 5.11 -7.34
CA VAL A 67 -7.58 4.96 -6.25
C VAL A 67 -7.94 6.36 -5.74
N PRO A 68 -9.00 6.98 -6.29
CA PRO A 68 -9.38 8.36 -5.99
C PRO A 68 -10.06 8.55 -4.62
N THR A 69 -10.55 7.49 -3.97
CA THR A 69 -11.33 7.62 -2.72
C THR A 69 -11.02 6.54 -1.69
N LEU A 70 -11.23 6.87 -0.41
CA LEU A 70 -11.15 5.90 0.69
C LEU A 70 -12.17 4.76 0.58
N THR A 71 -13.35 5.03 0.02
CA THR A 71 -14.37 4.00 -0.19
C THR A 71 -13.90 2.94 -1.18
N GLU A 72 -13.22 3.35 -2.24
CA GLU A 72 -12.62 2.44 -3.21
C GLU A 72 -11.48 1.62 -2.59
N LEU A 73 -10.61 2.27 -1.80
CA LEU A 73 -9.57 1.57 -1.05
C LEU A 73 -10.19 0.50 -0.14
N HIS A 74 -11.23 0.84 0.62
CA HIS A 74 -11.91 -0.14 1.48
C HIS A 74 -12.56 -1.30 0.72
N ARG A 75 -13.03 -1.08 -0.50
CA ARG A 75 -13.56 -2.14 -1.36
C ARG A 75 -12.45 -3.11 -1.78
N ILE A 76 -11.30 -2.59 -2.20
CA ILE A 76 -10.13 -3.41 -2.55
C ILE A 76 -9.66 -4.24 -1.36
N LEU A 77 -9.63 -3.65 -0.15
CA LEU A 77 -9.15 -4.31 1.07
C LEU A 77 -10.11 -5.37 1.65
N LYS A 78 -11.33 -5.50 1.11
CA LYS A 78 -12.32 -6.51 1.51
C LYS A 78 -12.46 -7.67 0.51
N ALA A 79 -11.87 -7.52 -0.67
CA ALA A 79 -11.81 -8.56 -1.69
C ALA A 79 -10.72 -9.59 -1.33
#